data_AF-A0A3D2RJK2-F1
#
_entry.id   AF-A0A3D2RJK2-F1
#
_cell.length_a   1.000
_cell.length_b   1.000
_cell.length_c   1.000
_cell.angle_alpha   90.00
_cell.angle_beta   90.00
_cell.angle_gamma   90.00
#
_symmetry.space_group_name_H-M   'P 1'
#
loop_
_entity.id
_entity.type
_entity.pdbx_description
1 polymer ?
#
loop_
_entity_poly.entity_id
_entity_poly.type
_entity_poly.pdbx_seq_one_letter_code
_entity_poly.pdbx_strand_id
1 'polypeptide(L)' 'MTEAERQIRSILDERILVLDGAMGVMLQGYELSEADYRGNAFVGHQSVVQGCNDLLSVTRPDIVQEVHRRFLEAGA' A
#
# COMPACT_ATOMS: atom_id res chain seq x y z
N MET A 1 -0.62 22.61 15.16
CA MET A 1 -1.59 21.52 15.00
C MET A 1 -2.41 21.75 13.74
N THR A 2 -2.33 20.83 12.79
CA THR A 2 -3.13 20.88 11.55
C THR A 2 -4.59 20.49 11.84
N GLU A 3 -5.50 20.73 10.88
CA GLU A 3 -6.90 20.28 11.00
C GLU A 3 -6.99 18.75 11.09
N ALA A 4 -6.25 18.03 10.24
CA ALA A 4 -6.20 16.56 10.28
C ALA A 4 -5.71 16.05 11.65
N GLU A 5 -4.70 16.70 12.23
CA GLU A 5 -4.21 16.31 13.56
C GLU A 5 -5.27 16.53 14.65
N ARG A 6 -6.03 17.62 14.61
CA ARG A 6 -7.16 17.85 15.55
C ARG A 6 -8.22 16.76 15.43
N GLN A 7 -8.61 16.42 14.20
CA GLN A 7 -9.64 15.41 13.95
C GLN A 7 -9.22 14.04 14.46
N ILE A 8 -7.99 13.60 14.15
CA ILE A 8 -7.46 12.31 14.61
C ILE A 8 -7.43 12.27 16.14
N ARG A 9 -6.95 13.34 16.81
CA ARG A 9 -6.92 13.41 18.27
C ARG A 9 -8.31 13.34 18.89
N SER A 10 -9.28 14.06 18.35
CA SER A 10 -10.67 14.03 18.83
C SER A 10 -11.27 12.63 18.76
N ILE A 11 -11.02 11.89 17.67
CA ILE A 11 -11.55 10.53 17.50
C ILE A 11 -10.87 9.54 18.47
N LEU A 12 -9.56 9.72 18.72
CA LEU A 12 -8.81 8.89 19.67
C LEU A 12 -9.31 9.03 21.12
N ASP A 13 -9.89 10.17 21.48
CA ASP A 13 -10.52 10.38 22.79
C ASP A 13 -11.88 9.64 22.91
N GLU A 14 -12.54 9.34 21.78
CA GLU A 14 -13.85 8.68 21.73
C GLU A 14 -13.77 7.16 21.56
N ARG A 15 -12.75 6.67 20.83
CA ARG A 15 -12.60 5.24 20.52
C ARG A 15 -11.17 4.87 20.13
N ILE A 16 -10.88 3.57 20.25
CA ILE A 16 -9.64 2.99 19.72
C ILE A 16 -9.71 2.99 18.19
N LEU A 17 -8.68 3.55 17.54
CA LEU A 17 -8.45 3.42 16.10
C LEU A 17 -7.59 2.19 15.82
N VAL A 18 -7.89 1.50 14.72
CA VAL A 18 -7.13 0.36 14.22
C VAL A 18 -6.37 0.83 12.98
N LEU A 19 -5.10 0.45 12.88
CA LEU A 19 -4.29 0.69 11.69
C LEU A 19 -4.29 -0.57 10.82
N ASP A 20 -3.97 -0.39 9.55
CA ASP A 20 -3.84 -1.50 8.62
C ASP A 20 -2.67 -2.43 8.97
N GLY A 21 -2.67 -3.59 8.31
CA GLY A 21 -1.66 -4.63 8.53
C GLY A 21 -0.45 -4.51 7.62
N ALA A 22 0.35 -5.56 7.60
CA ALA A 22 1.59 -5.60 6.81
C ALA A 22 1.32 -5.70 5.30
N MET A 23 1.49 -4.58 4.58
CA MET A 23 1.37 -4.50 3.11
C MET A 23 2.25 -5.53 2.38
N GLY A 24 3.53 -5.65 2.76
CA GLY A 24 4.46 -6.56 2.10
C GLY A 24 4.05 -8.03 2.17
N VAL A 25 3.46 -8.47 3.28
CA VAL A 25 2.96 -9.84 3.46
C VAL A 25 1.78 -10.10 2.52
N MET A 26 0.87 -9.13 2.40
CA MET A 26 -0.27 -9.24 1.49
C MET A 26 0.19 -9.32 0.03
N LEU A 27 1.19 -8.53 -0.36
CA LEU A 27 1.73 -8.49 -1.72
C LEU A 27 2.44 -9.80 -2.12
N GLN A 28 3.06 -10.52 -1.18
CA GLN A 28 3.70 -11.81 -1.47
C GLN A 28 2.72 -12.86 -2.04
N GLY A 29 1.43 -12.77 -1.69
CA GLY A 29 0.39 -13.68 -2.21
C GLY A 29 -0.01 -13.44 -3.66
N TYR A 30 0.46 -12.36 -4.30
CA TYR A 30 0.14 -12.03 -5.69
C TYR A 30 1.17 -12.58 -6.70
N GLU A 31 2.22 -13.27 -6.23
CA GLU A 31 3.26 -13.92 -7.07
C GLU A 31 3.85 -12.99 -8.15
N LEU A 32 4.10 -11.73 -7.78
CA LEU A 32 4.49 -10.68 -8.71
C LEU A 32 5.88 -10.92 -9.32
N SER A 33 5.95 -10.74 -10.64
CA SER A 33 7.16 -10.91 -11.44
C SER A 33 7.90 -9.57 -11.62
N GLU A 34 9.18 -9.64 -12.03
CA GLU A 34 9.96 -8.45 -12.40
C GLU A 34 9.22 -7.52 -13.39
N ALA A 35 8.43 -8.07 -14.32
CA ALA A 35 7.67 -7.27 -15.28
C ALA A 35 6.58 -6.42 -14.59
N ASP A 36 5.95 -6.94 -13.53
CA ASP A 36 4.95 -6.22 -12.75
C ASP A 36 5.55 -5.03 -12.01
N TYR A 37 6.77 -5.19 -11.46
CA TYR A 37 7.48 -4.10 -10.79
C TYR A 37 8.02 -3.05 -11.77
N ARG A 38 8.35 -3.46 -13.01
CA ARG A 38 8.81 -2.51 -14.04
C ARG A 38 7.67 -1.70 -14.63
N GLY A 39 6.55 -2.35 -14.90
CA GLY A 39 5.46 -1.80 -15.72
C GLY A 39 6.01 -1.14 -16.99
N ASN A 40 5.36 -0.08 -17.45
CA ASN A 40 5.84 0.72 -18.58
C ASN A 40 6.86 1.79 -18.16
N ALA A 41 6.83 2.23 -16.90
CA ALA A 41 7.65 3.34 -16.42
C ALA A 41 9.13 2.99 -16.23
N PHE A 42 9.46 1.71 -15.97
CA PHE A 42 10.81 1.28 -15.60
C PHE A 42 11.38 0.16 -16.49
N VAL A 43 10.84 -0.04 -17.70
CA VAL A 43 11.32 -1.06 -18.66
C VAL A 43 12.83 -0.93 -18.93
N GLY A 44 13.34 0.31 -19.05
CA GLY A 44 14.75 0.58 -19.35
C GLY A 44 15.69 0.61 -18.14
N HIS A 45 15.20 0.40 -16.92
CA HIS A 45 16.06 0.48 -15.74
C HIS A 45 17.05 -0.69 -15.72
N GLN A 46 18.35 -0.42 -15.58
CA GLN A 46 19.38 -1.45 -15.72
C GLN A 46 19.45 -2.48 -14.57
N SER A 47 18.86 -2.17 -13.42
CA SER A 47 18.88 -3.02 -12.24
C SER A 47 17.57 -3.78 -12.12
N VAL A 48 17.61 -4.96 -11.50
CA VAL A 48 16.40 -5.68 -11.08
C VAL A 48 15.65 -4.82 -10.07
N VAL A 49 14.33 -4.69 -10.25
CA VAL A 49 13.47 -3.85 -9.39
C VAL A 49 12.44 -4.66 -8.60
N GLN A 50 12.32 -5.97 -8.85
CA GLN A 50 11.47 -6.89 -8.12
C GLN A 50 11.77 -6.81 -6.62
N GLY A 51 10.70 -6.70 -5.83
CA GLY A 51 10.76 -6.52 -4.38
C GLY A 51 10.72 -5.05 -3.92
N CYS A 52 10.90 -4.08 -4.83
CA CYS A 52 10.66 -2.67 -4.52
C CYS A 52 9.15 -2.36 -4.58
N ASN A 53 8.44 -2.66 -3.49
CA ASN A 53 6.98 -2.57 -3.43
C ASN A 53 6.43 -1.15 -3.67
N ASP A 54 7.20 -0.11 -3.36
CA ASP A 54 6.82 1.28 -3.63
C ASP A 54 6.50 1.53 -5.12
N LEU A 55 7.20 0.83 -6.03
CA LEU A 55 6.97 0.95 -7.47
C LEU A 55 5.58 0.45 -7.88
N LEU A 56 5.01 -0.50 -7.15
CA LEU A 56 3.69 -1.06 -7.45
C LEU A 56 2.58 -0.02 -7.34
N SER A 57 2.76 1.05 -6.56
CA SER A 57 1.83 2.18 -6.54
C SER A 57 1.70 2.88 -7.90
N VAL A 58 2.72 2.76 -8.76
CA VAL A 58 2.75 3.32 -10.11
C VAL A 58 2.51 2.25 -11.17
N THR A 59 3.10 1.07 -11.01
CA THR A 59 3.09 0.02 -12.05
C THR A 59 1.91 -0.93 -11.95
N ARG A 60 1.40 -1.16 -10.73
CA ARG A 60 0.24 -2.02 -10.41
C ARG A 60 -0.67 -1.36 -9.35
N PRO A 61 -1.19 -0.15 -9.62
CA PRO A 61 -2.04 0.57 -8.67
C PRO A 61 -3.31 -0.21 -8.33
N ASP A 62 -3.77 -1.08 -9.23
CA ASP A 62 -4.89 -2.00 -9.03
C ASP A 62 -4.66 -2.94 -7.83
N ILE A 63 -3.47 -3.52 -7.70
CA ILE A 63 -3.13 -4.40 -6.58
C ILE A 63 -3.01 -3.61 -5.28
N VAL A 64 -2.33 -2.46 -5.31
CA VAL A 64 -2.15 -1.63 -4.10
C VAL A 64 -3.49 -1.16 -3.56
N GLN A 65 -4.39 -0.70 -4.44
CA GLN A 65 -5.74 -0.30 -4.06
C GLN A 65 -6.54 -1.48 -3.48
N GLU A 66 -6.44 -2.66 -4.08
CA GLU A 66 -7.11 -3.86 -3.59
C GLU A 66 -6.63 -4.26 -2.18
N VAL A 67 -5.32 -4.21 -1.92
CA VAL A 67 -4.79 -4.53 -0.59
C VAL A 67 -5.29 -3.54 0.47
N HIS A 68 -5.29 -2.23 0.19
CA HIS A 68 -5.85 -1.24 1.12
C HIS A 68 -7.36 -1.47 1.33
N ARG A 69 -8.10 -1.78 0.27
CA ARG A 69 -9.54 -2.10 0.36
C ARG A 69 -9.79 -3.29 1.29
N ARG A 70 -8.97 -4.33 1.21
CA ARG A 70 -9.10 -5.50 2.09
C ARG A 70 -8.88 -5.18 3.56
N PHE A 71 -7.95 -4.27 3.90
CA PHE A 71 -7.79 -3.81 5.29
C PHE A 71 -8.96 -2.96 5.76
N LEU A 72 -9.44 -2.04 4.92
CA LEU A 72 -10.62 -1.22 5.22
C LEU A 72 -11.86 -2.09 5.46
N GLU A 73 -12.09 -3.11 4.63
CA GLU A 73 -13.20 -4.05 4.77
C GLU A 73 -13.08 -4.94 6.01
N ALA A 74 -11.86 -5.18 6.50
CA ALA A 74 -11.60 -5.88 7.75
C ALA A 74 -11.78 -5.00 9.01
N GLY A 75 -11.99 -3.69 8.83
CA GLY A 75 -12.28 -2.74 9.92
C GLY A 75 -11.12 -1.84 10.34
N ALA A 76 -10.06 -1.73 9.53
CA ALA A 76 -9.10 -0.64 9.64
C ALA A 76 -9.73 0.72 9.29
#